data_AF-A0A348SC73-F1
#
_entry.id   AF-A0A348SC73-F1
#
_cell.length_a   1.000
_cell.length_b   1.000
_cell.length_c   1.000
_cell.angle_alpha   90.00
_cell.angle_beta   90.00
_cell.angle_gamma   90.00
#
_symmetry.space_group_name_H-M   'P 1'
#
loop_
_entity.id
_entity.type
_entity.pdbx_description
1 polymer ?
#
loop_
_entity_poly.entity_id
_entity_poly.type
_entity_poly.pdbx_seq_one_letter_code
_entity_poly.pdbx_strand_id
1 'polypeptide(L)'
;MQPEAGEPQRPLAEPLNEEAPDAADLLRGVLQDERYEPGMIILDRQEVPLADDGLPAYVAEEAPTPLRGAYIYLSVIGFFCGTIVISALNLGASWSDPIVKIPVLIGALPLFIAMGEAGLRIARSVPAWWPINRGRALFRAGWVLTIATLALILALAVRAALFA
;
A
#
# COMPACT_ATOMS: atom_id res chain seq x y z
N MET A 1 -74.13 43.81 -0.19
CA MET A 1 -73.25 43.24 -1.25
C MET A 1 -72.01 44.14 -1.25
N GLN A 2 -70.81 43.71 -0.87
CA GLN A 2 -70.16 42.40 -0.95
C GLN A 2 -68.95 42.40 0.02
N PRO A 3 -68.64 41.33 0.76
CA PRO A 3 -67.40 41.27 1.55
C PRO A 3 -66.22 41.03 0.60
N GLU A 4 -65.13 41.78 0.77
CA GLU A 4 -63.89 41.54 0.02
C GLU A 4 -63.35 40.14 0.34
N ALA A 5 -63.09 39.40 -0.73
CA ALA A 5 -62.65 38.02 -0.70
C ALA A 5 -61.27 37.92 -0.04
N GLY A 6 -61.15 37.06 0.98
CA GLY A 6 -59.87 36.71 1.57
C GLY A 6 -58.94 36.14 0.51
N GLU A 7 -57.72 36.66 0.47
CA GLU A 7 -56.65 36.09 -0.34
C GLU A 7 -56.47 34.60 0.02
N PRO A 8 -56.45 33.69 -0.97
CA PRO A 8 -56.07 32.32 -0.69
C PRO A 8 -54.58 32.32 -0.33
N GLN A 9 -54.28 31.99 0.93
CA GLN A 9 -52.94 31.72 1.41
C GLN A 9 -52.34 30.64 0.50
N ARG A 10 -51.47 31.07 -0.43
CA ARG A 10 -50.70 30.17 -1.28
C ARG A 10 -49.88 29.30 -0.32
N PRO A 11 -50.00 27.96 -0.33
CA PRO A 11 -49.10 27.14 0.46
C PRO A 11 -47.69 27.49 -0.02
N LEU A 12 -46.87 28.00 0.90
CA LEU A 12 -45.45 28.21 0.65
C LEU A 12 -44.92 26.86 0.18
N ALA A 13 -44.46 26.81 -1.07
CA ALA A 13 -43.76 25.66 -1.58
C ALA A 13 -42.68 25.35 -0.55
N GLU A 14 -42.75 24.14 0.00
CA GLU A 14 -41.70 23.57 0.83
C GLU A 14 -40.38 23.87 0.11
N PRO A 15 -39.38 24.48 0.78
CA PRO A 15 -38.08 24.55 0.15
C PRO A 15 -37.70 23.10 -0.12
N LEU A 16 -37.65 22.72 -1.39
CA LEU A 16 -36.90 21.57 -1.83
C LEU A 16 -35.47 21.89 -1.39
N ASN A 17 -35.16 21.46 -0.17
CA ASN A 17 -33.80 21.21 0.26
C ASN A 17 -33.36 20.03 -0.61
N GLU A 18 -33.10 20.32 -1.89
CA GLU A 18 -32.19 19.55 -2.72
C GLU A 18 -30.82 19.78 -2.11
N GLU A 19 -30.65 19.22 -0.92
CA GLU A 19 -29.38 19.05 -0.26
C GLU A 19 -28.59 18.20 -1.24
N ALA A 20 -27.60 18.84 -1.88
CA ALA A 20 -26.75 18.18 -2.84
C ALA A 20 -26.31 16.86 -2.20
N PRO A 21 -26.52 15.71 -2.88
CA PRO A 21 -26.28 14.39 -2.28
C PRO A 21 -24.90 14.42 -1.64
N ASP A 22 -24.86 14.10 -0.34
CA ASP A 22 -23.65 14.17 0.47
C ASP A 22 -22.55 13.47 -0.32
N ALA A 23 -21.47 14.21 -0.61
CA ALA A 23 -20.35 13.68 -1.35
C ALA A 23 -19.82 12.40 -0.69
N ALA A 24 -19.99 12.27 0.64
CA ALA A 24 -19.67 11.05 1.38
C ALA A 24 -20.60 9.87 1.05
N ASP A 25 -21.90 10.09 0.83
CA ASP A 25 -22.84 9.05 0.39
C ASP A 25 -22.58 8.63 -1.07
N LEU A 26 -22.25 9.57 -1.95
CA LEU A 26 -21.82 9.27 -3.32
C LEU A 26 -20.49 8.52 -3.36
N LEU A 27 -19.53 8.88 -2.49
CA LEU A 27 -18.25 8.19 -2.35
C LEU A 27 -18.40 6.78 -1.76
N ARG A 28 -19.36 6.56 -0.84
CA ARG A 28 -19.67 5.23 -0.29
C ARG A 28 -20.14 4.24 -1.36
N GLY A 29 -20.90 4.71 -2.36
CA GLY A 29 -21.33 3.89 -3.49
C GLY A 29 -20.20 3.53 -4.47
N VAL A 30 -19.20 4.41 -4.63
CA VAL A 30 -18.12 4.27 -5.62
C VAL A 30 -16.92 3.47 -5.08
N LEU A 31 -16.77 3.34 -3.76
CA LEU A 31 -15.58 2.77 -3.12
C LEU A 31 -15.76 1.37 -2.53
N GLN A 32 -16.76 0.59 -2.95
CA GLN A 32 -16.85 -0.82 -2.54
C GLN A 32 -15.64 -1.59 -3.09
N ASP A 33 -14.88 -2.24 -2.21
CA ASP A 33 -13.77 -3.11 -2.60
C ASP A 33 -14.35 -4.30 -3.37
N GLU A 34 -13.89 -4.59 -4.59
CA GLU A 34 -14.38 -5.73 -5.39
C GLU A 34 -14.17 -7.09 -4.71
N ARG A 35 -13.34 -7.14 -3.65
CA ARG A 35 -13.06 -8.34 -2.85
C ARG A 35 -14.07 -8.56 -1.71
N TYR A 36 -15.13 -7.77 -1.64
CA TYR A 36 -16.11 -7.83 -0.56
C TYR A 36 -17.14 -8.95 -0.80
N GLU A 37 -17.19 -9.96 0.08
CA GLU A 37 -18.21 -11.02 0.02
C GLU A 37 -19.39 -10.72 0.95
N PRO A 38 -20.64 -11.07 0.55
CA PRO A 38 -21.82 -10.91 1.39
C PRO A 38 -21.66 -11.64 2.74
N GLY A 39 -21.70 -10.90 3.84
CA GLY A 39 -21.56 -11.45 5.21
C GLY A 39 -20.20 -11.21 5.86
N MET A 40 -19.24 -10.61 5.14
CA MET A 40 -18.00 -10.12 5.76
C MET A 40 -18.31 -8.93 6.68
N ILE A 41 -17.50 -8.71 7.73
CA ILE A 41 -17.63 -7.52 8.58
C ILE A 41 -17.08 -6.33 7.79
N ILE A 42 -17.87 -5.26 7.63
CA ILE A 42 -17.39 -4.04 6.98
C ILE A 42 -16.53 -3.36 8.04
N LEU A 43 -15.22 -3.52 7.93
CA LEU A 43 -14.30 -2.72 8.71
C LEU A 43 -14.47 -1.28 8.22
N ASP A 44 -14.82 -0.36 9.13
CA ASP A 44 -14.79 1.07 8.84
C ASP A 44 -13.41 1.39 8.26
N ARG A 45 -13.37 1.83 7.00
CA ARG A 45 -12.12 2.33 6.45
C ARG A 45 -11.75 3.53 7.30
N GLN A 46 -10.54 3.51 7.86
CA GLN A 46 -9.96 4.74 8.36
C GLN A 46 -10.09 5.79 7.27
N GLU A 47 -10.69 6.93 7.60
CA GLU A 47 -10.67 8.09 6.73
C GLU A 47 -9.23 8.29 6.28
N VAL A 48 -9.03 8.31 4.97
CA VAL A 48 -7.72 8.57 4.40
C VAL A 48 -7.34 9.96 4.87
N PRO A 49 -6.37 10.11 5.77
CA PRO A 49 -6.04 11.45 6.25
C PRO A 49 -5.52 12.22 5.05
N LEU A 50 -5.99 13.45 4.83
CA LEU A 50 -5.08 14.42 4.26
C LEU A 50 -3.85 14.43 5.18
N ALA A 51 -2.65 14.47 4.62
CA ALA A 51 -1.49 14.63 5.46
C ALA A 51 -1.60 15.97 6.22
N ASP A 52 -0.96 16.09 7.39
CA ASP A 52 -1.04 17.27 8.26
C ASP A 52 -0.68 18.60 7.56
N ASP A 53 -0.05 18.53 6.39
CA ASP A 53 0.32 19.65 5.52
C ASP A 53 -0.73 20.00 4.44
N GLY A 54 -1.92 19.39 4.48
CA GLY A 54 -3.01 19.62 3.52
C GLY A 54 -2.78 18.99 2.14
N LEU A 55 -1.71 18.21 1.97
CA LEU A 55 -1.43 17.47 0.74
C LEU A 55 -2.05 16.07 0.78
N PRO A 56 -2.33 15.45 -0.38
CA PRO A 56 -2.81 14.07 -0.42
C PRO A 56 -1.82 13.13 0.30
N ALA A 57 -2.30 12.25 1.18
CA ALA A 57 -1.41 11.30 1.88
C ALA A 57 -0.83 10.25 0.93
N TYR A 58 -1.58 9.88 -0.11
CA TYR A 58 -1.12 8.97 -1.16
C TYR A 58 -1.55 9.44 -2.55
N VAL A 59 -0.81 9.01 -3.56
CA VAL A 59 -1.22 9.12 -4.97
C VAL A 59 -1.85 7.79 -5.35
N ALA A 60 -3.02 7.83 -5.98
CA ALA A 60 -3.71 6.61 -6.42
C ALA A 60 -2.80 5.78 -7.33
N GLU A 61 -2.72 4.47 -7.07
CA GLU A 61 -1.87 3.56 -7.84
C GLU A 61 -2.64 3.08 -9.07
N GLU A 62 -2.35 3.69 -10.23
CA GLU A 62 -3.06 3.41 -11.49
C GLU A 62 -2.71 2.05 -12.12
N ALA A 63 -1.58 1.46 -11.73
CA ALA A 63 -1.08 0.21 -12.29
C ALA A 63 -0.62 -0.74 -11.17
N PRO A 64 -1.55 -1.50 -10.55
CA PRO A 64 -1.20 -2.47 -9.52
C PRO A 64 -0.25 -3.53 -10.10
N THR A 65 0.73 -3.92 -9.32
CA THR A 65 1.65 -5.00 -9.69
C THR A 65 0.90 -6.33 -9.68
N PRO A 66 1.19 -7.24 -10.62
CA PRO A 66 0.51 -8.54 -10.69
C PRO A 66 0.80 -9.42 -9.46
N LEU A 67 1.89 -9.15 -8.73
CA LEU A 67 2.31 -9.92 -7.56
C LEU A 67 1.77 -9.38 -6.23
N ARG A 68 0.94 -8.31 -6.24
CA ARG A 68 0.41 -7.69 -5.01
C ARG A 68 -0.28 -8.71 -4.10
N GLY A 69 -1.06 -9.64 -4.65
CA GLY A 69 -1.74 -10.71 -3.89
C GLY A 69 -0.81 -11.81 -3.39
N ALA A 70 0.33 -12.03 -4.05
CA ALA A 70 1.32 -13.04 -3.67
C ALA A 70 2.37 -12.53 -2.68
N TYR A 71 2.46 -11.20 -2.48
CA TYR A 71 3.50 -10.55 -1.68
C TYR A 71 3.65 -11.18 -0.29
N ILE A 72 2.55 -11.35 0.45
CA ILE A 72 2.57 -11.93 1.80
C ILE A 72 3.19 -13.34 1.79
N TYR A 73 2.77 -14.20 0.87
CA TYR A 73 3.26 -15.57 0.78
C TYR A 73 4.76 -15.62 0.44
N LEU A 74 5.22 -14.76 -0.47
CA LEU A 74 6.65 -14.65 -0.80
C LEU A 74 7.48 -14.15 0.39
N SER A 75 6.97 -13.14 1.11
CA SER A 75 7.62 -12.57 2.29
C SER A 75 7.74 -13.58 3.43
N VAL A 76 6.73 -14.43 3.65
CA VAL A 76 6.75 -15.47 4.70
C VAL A 76 7.90 -16.45 4.48
N ILE A 77 8.16 -16.87 3.25
CA ILE A 77 9.28 -17.77 2.92
C ILE A 77 10.62 -17.10 3.25
N GLY A 78 10.79 -15.85 2.81
CA GLY A 78 11.99 -15.06 3.09
C GLY A 78 12.21 -14.84 4.60
N PHE A 79 11.13 -14.57 5.34
CA PHE A 79 11.17 -14.37 6.79
C PHE A 79 11.68 -15.62 7.52
N PHE A 80 11.07 -16.79 7.31
CA PHE A 80 11.51 -18.02 7.98
C PHE A 80 12.94 -18.41 7.59
N CYS A 81 13.29 -18.31 6.32
CA CYS A 81 14.67 -18.59 5.86
C CYS A 81 15.67 -17.64 6.53
N GLY A 82 15.36 -16.34 6.59
CA GLY A 82 16.20 -15.34 7.26
C GLY A 82 16.36 -15.62 8.75
N THR A 83 15.27 -15.96 9.45
CA THR A 83 15.31 -16.31 10.88
C THR A 83 16.20 -17.53 11.14
N ILE A 84 16.10 -18.58 10.32
CA ILE A 84 16.94 -19.78 10.45
C ILE A 84 18.42 -19.42 10.26
N VAL A 85 18.76 -18.67 9.20
CA VAL A 85 20.14 -18.27 8.89
C VAL A 85 20.74 -17.43 10.01
N ILE A 86 20.03 -16.38 10.45
CA ILE A 86 20.51 -15.50 11.52
C ILE A 86 20.70 -16.28 12.82
N SER A 87 19.77 -17.17 13.15
CA SER A 87 19.86 -17.99 14.37
C SER A 87 21.03 -18.97 14.30
N ALA A 88 21.20 -19.68 13.18
CA ALA A 88 22.30 -20.63 13.00
C ALA A 88 23.67 -19.94 13.10
N LEU A 89 23.84 -18.80 12.45
CA LEU A 89 25.08 -18.01 12.52
C LEU A 89 25.36 -17.53 13.96
N ASN A 90 24.34 -17.06 14.70
CA ASN A 90 24.51 -16.66 16.11
C ASN A 90 24.85 -17.84 17.04
N LEU A 91 24.43 -19.05 16.69
CA LEU A 91 24.75 -20.29 17.43
C LEU A 91 26.11 -20.88 17.02
N GLY A 92 26.87 -20.23 16.14
CA GLY A 92 28.22 -20.62 15.76
C GLY A 92 28.30 -21.47 14.49
N ALA A 93 27.20 -21.64 13.74
CA ALA A 93 27.27 -22.22 12.41
C ALA A 93 28.07 -21.34 11.46
N SER A 94 28.72 -21.96 10.49
CA SER A 94 29.52 -21.32 9.47
C SER A 94 28.74 -21.13 8.17
N TRP A 95 29.25 -20.27 7.28
CA TRP A 95 28.66 -20.06 5.94
C TRP A 95 28.71 -21.29 5.04
N SER A 96 29.60 -22.25 5.31
CA SER A 96 29.68 -23.49 4.54
C SER A 96 28.62 -24.52 4.95
N ASP A 97 28.00 -24.36 6.13
CA ASP A 97 27.07 -25.34 6.68
C ASP A 97 25.74 -25.39 5.90
N PRO A 98 25.19 -26.59 5.63
CA PRO A 98 23.93 -26.74 4.90
C PRO A 98 22.74 -26.00 5.54
N ILE A 99 22.73 -25.89 6.88
CA ILE A 99 21.69 -25.18 7.64
C ILE A 99 21.68 -23.66 7.35
N VAL A 100 22.77 -23.11 6.85
CA VAL A 100 22.88 -21.71 6.42
C VAL A 100 22.64 -21.60 4.91
N LYS A 101 23.31 -22.44 4.11
CA LYS A 101 23.25 -22.36 2.64
C LYS A 101 21.86 -22.60 2.07
N ILE A 102 21.20 -23.68 2.49
CA ILE A 102 19.92 -24.08 1.90
C ILE A 102 18.86 -22.99 2.12
N PRO A 103 18.65 -22.46 3.33
CA PRO A 103 17.70 -21.37 3.54
C PRO A 103 18.09 -20.07 2.82
N VAL A 104 19.39 -19.73 2.72
CA VAL A 104 19.82 -18.57 1.92
C VAL A 104 19.37 -18.73 0.47
N LEU A 105 19.63 -19.87 -0.15
CA LEU A 105 19.31 -20.09 -1.57
C LEU A 105 17.79 -20.15 -1.83
N ILE A 106 17.04 -20.79 -0.93
CA ILE A 106 15.57 -20.88 -1.05
C ILE A 106 14.90 -19.54 -0.76
N GLY A 107 15.31 -18.86 0.31
CA GLY A 107 14.68 -17.61 0.76
C GLY A 107 15.04 -16.40 -0.08
N ALA A 108 16.24 -16.38 -0.69
CA ALA A 108 16.70 -15.21 -1.44
C ALA A 108 15.86 -14.91 -2.67
N LEU A 109 15.43 -15.93 -3.42
CA LEU A 109 14.64 -15.72 -4.64
C LEU A 109 13.27 -15.05 -4.37
N PRO A 110 12.39 -15.59 -3.50
CA PRO A 110 11.11 -14.94 -3.20
C PRO A 110 11.30 -13.57 -2.52
N LEU A 111 12.33 -13.42 -1.68
CA LEU A 111 12.66 -12.14 -1.05
C LEU A 111 13.05 -11.09 -2.09
N PHE A 112 13.91 -11.43 -3.05
CA PHE A 112 14.32 -10.54 -4.14
C PHE A 112 13.12 -10.10 -4.98
N ILE A 113 12.22 -11.03 -5.30
CA ILE A 113 10.99 -10.72 -6.05
C ILE A 113 10.10 -9.75 -5.27
N ALA A 114 9.85 -10.02 -3.99
CA ALA A 114 9.01 -9.15 -3.14
C ALA A 114 9.62 -7.75 -2.97
N MET A 115 10.94 -7.67 -2.78
CA MET A 115 11.67 -6.40 -2.72
C MET A 115 11.62 -5.64 -4.04
N GLY A 116 11.83 -6.33 -5.17
CA GLY A 116 11.79 -5.72 -6.50
C GLY A 116 10.41 -5.14 -6.84
N GLU A 117 9.36 -5.86 -6.48
CA GLU A 117 7.97 -5.40 -6.61
C GLU A 117 7.72 -4.12 -5.79
N ALA A 118 8.09 -4.13 -4.51
CA ALA A 118 7.94 -2.96 -3.64
C ALA A 118 8.78 -1.78 -4.13
N GLY A 119 10.01 -2.04 -4.55
CA GLY A 119 10.93 -1.04 -5.10
C GLY A 119 10.38 -0.40 -6.36
N LEU A 120 9.77 -1.18 -7.26
CA LEU A 120 9.17 -0.67 -8.49
C LEU A 120 7.98 0.26 -8.21
N ARG A 121 7.12 -0.08 -7.25
CA ARG A 121 5.99 0.77 -6.83
C ARG A 121 6.48 2.10 -6.26
N ILE A 122 7.48 2.05 -5.39
CA ILE A 122 8.07 3.27 -4.82
C ILE A 122 8.74 4.09 -5.92
N ALA A 123 9.48 3.47 -6.83
CA ALA A 123 10.15 4.15 -7.93
C ALA A 123 9.18 4.89 -8.86
N ARG A 124 8.03 4.28 -9.19
CA ARG A 124 6.96 4.93 -9.97
C ARG A 124 6.33 6.12 -9.23
N SER A 125 6.31 6.08 -7.90
CA SER A 125 5.76 7.19 -7.10
C SER A 125 6.69 8.41 -7.02
N VAL A 126 8.00 8.26 -7.25
CA VAL A 126 8.97 9.38 -7.20
C VAL A 126 8.64 10.50 -8.19
N PRO A 127 8.47 10.23 -9.51
CA PRO A 127 8.14 11.29 -10.47
C PRO A 127 6.76 11.92 -10.21
N ALA A 128 5.79 11.16 -9.69
CA ALA A 128 4.47 11.70 -9.32
C ALA A 128 4.56 12.73 -8.18
N TRP A 129 5.51 12.55 -7.25
CA TRP A 129 5.72 13.47 -6.13
C TRP A 129 6.64 14.65 -6.45
N TRP A 130 7.47 14.54 -7.49
CA TRP A 130 8.46 15.58 -7.83
C TRP A 130 7.88 16.99 -8.06
N PRO A 131 6.75 17.17 -8.79
CA PRO A 131 6.15 18.49 -8.98
C PRO A 131 5.39 19.00 -7.75
N ILE A 132 4.96 18.12 -6.85
CA ILE A 132 4.13 18.47 -5.67
C ILE A 132 5.03 18.84 -4.48
N ASN A 133 5.96 17.96 -4.13
CA ASN A 133 6.83 18.13 -2.97
C ASN A 133 8.16 17.37 -3.15
N ARG A 134 9.25 18.11 -3.33
CA ARG A 134 10.60 17.55 -3.54
C ARG A 134 11.11 16.76 -2.34
N GLY A 135 10.81 17.16 -1.11
CA GLY A 135 11.24 16.42 0.09
C GLY A 135 10.61 15.02 0.16
N ARG A 136 9.31 14.94 -0.11
CA ARG A 136 8.56 13.67 -0.22
C ARG A 136 9.05 12.78 -1.36
N ALA A 137 9.45 13.38 -2.48
CA ALA A 137 10.02 12.65 -3.62
C ALA A 137 11.43 12.13 -3.31
N LEU A 138 12.29 12.94 -2.70
CA LEU A 138 13.64 12.55 -2.28
C LEU A 138 13.62 11.45 -1.22
N PHE A 139 12.70 11.52 -0.25
CA PHE A 139 12.52 10.47 0.75
C PHE A 139 12.18 9.13 0.09
N ARG A 140 11.28 9.13 -0.89
CA ARG A 140 10.92 7.93 -1.68
C ARG A 140 12.11 7.44 -2.52
N ALA A 141 12.85 8.34 -3.15
CA ALA A 141 14.07 7.99 -3.89
C ALA A 141 15.13 7.34 -2.96
N GLY A 142 15.25 7.84 -1.72
CA GLY A 142 16.06 7.23 -0.67
C GLY A 142 15.65 5.78 -0.40
N TRP A 143 14.34 5.52 -0.27
CA TRP A 143 13.83 4.15 -0.11
C TRP A 143 14.13 3.24 -1.31
N VAL A 144 14.02 3.75 -2.54
CA VAL A 144 14.42 2.99 -3.75
C VAL A 144 15.89 2.62 -3.68
N LEU A 145 16.76 3.55 -3.27
CA LEU A 145 18.19 3.30 -3.09
C LEU A 145 18.44 2.26 -1.98
N THR A 146 17.73 2.35 -0.86
CA THR A 146 17.82 1.36 0.24
C THR A 146 17.44 -0.03 -0.25
N ILE A 147 16.33 -0.17 -0.97
CA ILE A 147 15.90 -1.46 -1.54
C ILE A 147 16.93 -2.00 -2.53
N ALA A 148 17.48 -1.15 -3.41
CA ALA A 148 18.55 -1.54 -4.34
C ALA A 148 19.81 -2.01 -3.60
N THR A 149 20.18 -1.33 -2.51
CA THR A 149 21.32 -1.69 -1.67
C THR A 149 21.11 -3.04 -0.98
N LEU A 150 19.92 -3.25 -0.41
CA LEU A 150 19.56 -4.53 0.21
C LEU A 150 19.53 -5.67 -0.82
N ALA A 151 19.04 -5.41 -2.04
CA ALA A 151 19.05 -6.38 -3.13
C ALA A 151 20.48 -6.76 -3.55
N LEU A 152 21.40 -5.79 -3.56
CA LEU A 152 22.83 -6.04 -3.79
C LEU A 152 23.44 -6.90 -2.67
N ILE A 153 23.15 -6.57 -1.40
CA ILE A 153 23.63 -7.36 -0.25
C ILE A 153 23.11 -8.80 -0.35
N LEU A 154 21.84 -8.98 -0.70
CA LEU A 154 21.25 -10.30 -0.91
C LEU A 154 21.94 -11.07 -2.03
N ALA A 155 22.22 -10.42 -3.16
CA ALA A 155 22.97 -11.03 -4.26
C ALA A 155 24.39 -11.44 -3.84
N LEU A 156 25.07 -10.63 -3.04
CA LEU A 156 26.37 -10.96 -2.47
C LEU A 156 26.29 -12.13 -1.48
N ALA A 157 25.25 -12.20 -0.66
CA ALA A 157 25.01 -13.32 0.25
C ALA A 157 24.75 -14.63 -0.51
N VAL A 158 23.97 -14.59 -1.59
CA VAL A 158 23.75 -15.74 -2.48
C VAL A 158 25.06 -16.18 -3.13
N ARG A 159 25.84 -15.23 -3.67
CA ARG A 159 27.18 -15.51 -4.21
C ARG A 159 28.06 -16.16 -3.14
N ALA A 160 28.10 -15.64 -1.92
CA ALA A 160 28.86 -16.22 -0.83
C ALA A 160 28.39 -17.65 -0.52
N ALA A 161 27.09 -17.90 -0.42
CA ALA A 161 26.54 -19.24 -0.16
C ALA A 161 26.85 -20.26 -1.27
N LEU A 162 26.99 -19.81 -2.53
CA LEU A 162 27.35 -20.68 -3.65
C LEU A 162 28.85 -21.05 -3.69
N PHE A 163 29.72 -20.18 -3.16
CA PHE A 163 31.18 -20.33 -3.27
C PHE A 163 31.91 -20.51 -1.93
N ALA A 164 31.22 -20.44 -0.80
CA ALA A 164 31.71 -20.85 0.52
C ALA A 164 31.74 -22.37 0.66
#